data_AF-A0A3P1VDM9-F1
#
_entry.id   AF-A0A3P1VDM9-F1
#
_cell.length_a   1.000
_cell.length_b   1.000
_cell.length_c   1.000
_cell.angle_alpha   90.00
_cell.angle_beta   90.00
_cell.angle_gamma   90.00
#
_symmetry.space_group_name_H-M   'P 1'
#
loop_
_entity.id
_entity.type
_entity.pdbx_description
1 polymer ?
#
loop_
_entity_poly.entity_id
_entity_poly.type
_entity_poly.pdbx_seq_one_letter_code
_entity_poly.pdbx_strand_id
1 'polypeptide(L)'
;MNILNIKLASVEQTDLGFEHWIDVTYQVPILKNKYTVNILLLLDFEVEDKELLDYLVTSWKYRDIVGHSTMMYQIEKGKKGA
;
A
#
# COMPACT_ATOMS: atom_id res chain seq x y z
N MET A 1 4.66 -10.49 -7.23
CA MET A 1 5.10 -9.37 -6.38
C MET A 1 5.31 -9.91 -4.98
N ASN A 2 6.33 -9.46 -4.26
CA ASN A 2 6.58 -9.88 -2.89
C ASN A 2 6.27 -8.72 -1.94
N ILE A 3 5.25 -8.87 -1.08
CA ILE A 3 4.98 -7.91 -0.01
C ILE A 3 5.89 -8.28 1.15
N LEU A 4 6.73 -7.34 1.56
CA LEU A 4 7.75 -7.55 2.58
C LEU A 4 7.25 -7.13 3.96
N ASN A 5 6.43 -6.09 4.02
CA ASN A 5 5.88 -5.56 5.26
C ASN A 5 4.57 -4.82 5.00
N ILE A 6 3.63 -4.96 5.93
CA ILE A 6 2.40 -4.17 6.02
C ILE A 6 2.36 -3.65 7.46
N LYS A 7 2.41 -2.33 7.62
CA LYS A 7 2.47 -1.67 8.93
C LYS A 7 1.41 -0.58 9.00
N LEU A 8 0.52 -0.68 9.99
CA LEU A 8 -0.36 0.41 10.36
C LEU A 8 0.48 1.58 10.89
N ALA A 9 0.39 2.73 10.23
CA ALA A 9 1.13 3.94 10.57
C ALA A 9 0.32 4.83 11.52
N SER A 10 -0.96 5.06 11.19
CA SER A 10 -1.91 5.77 12.03
C SER A 10 -3.34 5.33 11.73
N VAL A 11 -4.22 5.57 12.71
CA VAL A 11 -5.66 5.55 12.54
C VAL A 11 -6.20 6.91 12.97
N GLU A 12 -7.00 7.52 12.12
CA GLU A 12 -7.60 8.83 12.38
C GLU A 12 -9.12 8.74 12.21
N GLN A 13 -9.87 9.16 13.23
CA GLN A 13 -11.32 9.26 13.16
C GLN A 13 -11.71 10.59 12.52
N THR A 14 -12.51 10.54 11.45
CA THR A 14 -13.06 11.69 10.72
C THR A 14 -14.58 11.59 10.62
N ASP A 15 -15.22 12.63 10.08
CA ASP A 15 -16.67 12.62 9.83
C ASP A 15 -17.09 11.56 8.79
N LEU A 16 -16.14 11.04 8.01
CA LEU A 16 -16.38 10.01 6.98
C LEU A 16 -16.13 8.58 7.48
N GLY A 17 -15.62 8.41 8.70
CA GLY A 17 -15.25 7.11 9.26
C GLY A 17 -13.81 7.11 9.81
N PHE A 18 -13.14 5.97 9.73
CA PHE A 18 -11.80 5.74 10.23
C PHE A 18 -10.82 5.60 9.07
N GLU A 19 -9.87 6.52 8.99
CA GLU A 19 -8.76 6.50 8.05
C GLU A 19 -7.60 5.68 8.62
N HIS A 20 -7.33 4.52 8.01
CA HIS A 20 -6.18 3.68 8.34
C HIS A 20 -5.10 3.94 7.31
N TRP A 21 -4.03 4.62 7.74
CA TRP A 21 -2.87 4.89 6.92
C TRP A 21 -1.86 3.76 7.11
N ILE A 22 -1.52 3.09 6.02
CA ILE A 22 -0.79 1.81 6.04
C ILE A 22 0.43 1.90 5.14
N ASP A 23 1.60 1.68 5.72
CA ASP A 23 2.84 1.56 4.98
C ASP A 23 3.00 0.13 4.47
N VAL A 24 3.02 -0.02 3.15
CA VAL A 24 3.24 -1.29 2.47
C VAL A 24 4.60 -1.26 1.78
N THR A 25 5.53 -2.03 2.32
CA THR A 25 6.84 -2.25 1.69
C THR A 25 6.77 -3.48 0.80
N TYR A 26 7.15 -3.34 -0.46
CA TYR A 26 7.15 -4.43 -1.42
C TYR A 26 8.39 -4.42 -2.31
N GLN A 27 8.60 -5.56 -2.96
CA GLN A 27 9.59 -5.74 -4.01
C GLN A 27 9.00 -6.55 -5.17
N VAL A 28 9.29 -6.12 -6.40
CA VAL A 28 8.95 -6.88 -7.61
C VAL A 28 10.26 -7.23 -8.33
N PRO A 29 10.42 -8.45 -8.88
CA PRO A 29 11.67 -8.85 -9.52
C PRO A 29 12.14 -7.94 -10.67
N ILE A 30 11.23 -7.24 -11.34
CA ILE A 30 11.56 -6.32 -12.44
C ILE A 30 12.10 -4.96 -11.96
N LEU A 31 12.01 -4.68 -10.67
CA LEU A 31 12.46 -3.42 -10.04
C LEU A 31 13.79 -3.65 -9.33
N LYS A 32 14.70 -2.68 -9.44
CA LYS A 32 15.99 -2.70 -8.73
C LYS A 32 15.82 -2.34 -7.26
N ASN A 33 14.91 -1.41 -6.97
CA ASN A 33 14.69 -0.90 -5.62
C ASN A 33 13.52 -1.59 -4.92
N LYS A 34 13.54 -1.50 -3.58
CA LYS A 34 12.37 -1.74 -2.74
C LYS A 34 11.59 -0.44 -2.61
N TYR A 35 10.28 -0.56 -2.54
CA TYR A 35 9.39 0.59 -2.43
C TYR A 35 8.49 0.44 -1.22
N THR A 36 8.29 1.55 -0.52
CA THR A 36 7.26 1.68 0.52
C THR A 36 6.24 2.68 0.00
N VAL A 37 4.98 2.25 -0.07
CA VAL A 37 3.85 3.11 -0.40
C VAL A 37 2.97 3.26 0.82
N ASN A 38 2.39 4.45 0.96
CA ASN A 38 1.42 4.73 2.00
C ASN A 38 0.02 4.62 1.38
N ILE A 39 -0.81 3.75 1.96
CA ILE A 39 -2.14 3.38 1.45
C ILE A 39 -3.19 3.77 2.48
N LEU A 40 -4.27 4.39 2.02
CA LEU A 40 -5.44 4.68 2.82
C LEU A 40 -6.49 3.57 2.69
N LEU A 41 -6.92 3.02 3.83
CA LEU A 41 -8.18 2.29 3.99
C LEU A 41 -9.16 3.14 4.82
N LEU A 42 -10.23 3.61 4.20
CA LEU A 42 -11.33 4.29 4.87
C LEU A 42 -12.45 3.27 5.17
N LEU A 43 -12.80 3.12 6.44
CA LEU A 43 -13.80 2.16 6.93
C LEU A 43 -14.72 2.84 7.94
N ASP A 44 -15.94 2.34 8.11
CA ASP A 44 -16.88 2.86 9.13
C ASP A 44 -16.50 2.46 10.57
N PHE A 45 -15.44 1.66 10.74
CA PHE A 45 -14.97 1.15 12.02
C PHE A 45 -13.44 1.05 12.05
N GLU A 46 -12.88 1.09 13.27
CA GLU A 46 -11.45 0.94 13.52
C GLU A 46 -11.00 -0.53 13.41
N VAL A 47 -9.83 -0.74 12.80
CA VAL A 47 -9.17 -2.02 12.61
C VAL A 47 -7.71 -1.92 13.06
N GLU A 48 -7.44 -2.52 14.21
CA GLU A 48 -6.07 -2.69 14.72
C GLU A 48 -5.55 -4.12 14.54
N ASP A 49 -6.44 -5.09 14.27
CA ASP A 49 -6.05 -6.48 14.06
C ASP A 49 -5.19 -6.63 12.81
N LYS A 50 -3.98 -7.16 13.00
CA LYS A 50 -2.98 -7.24 11.94
C LYS A 50 -3.38 -8.20 10.82
N GLU A 51 -3.97 -9.35 11.14
CA GLU A 51 -4.32 -10.33 10.11
C GLU A 51 -5.44 -9.81 9.21
N LEU A 52 -6.44 -9.15 9.81
CA LEU A 52 -7.50 -8.47 9.07
C LEU A 52 -6.94 -7.32 8.22
N LEU A 53 -6.05 -6.50 8.76
CA LEU A 53 -5.42 -5.40 8.02
C LEU A 53 -4.64 -5.93 6.80
N ASP A 54 -3.81 -6.95 7.01
CA ASP A 54 -3.02 -7.59 5.96
C ASP A 54 -3.93 -8.19 4.87
N TYR A 55 -5.04 -8.83 5.27
CA TYR A 55 -6.05 -9.33 4.34
C TYR A 55 -6.73 -8.21 3.53
N LEU A 56 -7.14 -7.11 4.16
CA LEU A 56 -7.80 -6.00 3.49
C LEU A 56 -6.87 -5.31 2.48
N VAL A 57 -5.62 -5.08 2.86
CA VAL A 57 -4.60 -4.50 1.96
C VAL A 57 -4.38 -5.42 0.75
N THR A 58 -4.17 -6.72 0.98
CA THR A 58 -3.89 -7.67 -0.10
C THR A 58 -5.10 -7.98 -0.97
N SER A 59 -6.32 -7.87 -0.44
CA SER A 59 -7.54 -8.14 -1.20
C SER A 59 -8.01 -6.91 -1.98
N TRP A 60 -7.99 -5.73 -1.35
CA TRP A 60 -8.64 -4.54 -1.90
C TRP A 60 -7.66 -3.57 -2.56
N LYS A 61 -6.40 -3.52 -2.10
CA LYS A 61 -5.41 -2.54 -2.54
C LYS A 61 -4.28 -3.12 -3.38
N TYR A 62 -4.26 -4.43 -3.59
CA TYR A 62 -3.23 -5.09 -4.39
C TYR A 62 -3.10 -4.53 -5.81
N ARG A 63 -4.23 -4.22 -6.46
CA ARG A 63 -4.22 -3.60 -7.79
C ARG A 63 -3.50 -2.24 -7.79
N ASP A 64 -3.69 -1.44 -6.75
CA ASP A 64 -3.06 -0.12 -6.63
C ASP A 64 -1.55 -0.27 -6.48
N ILE A 65 -1.09 -1.25 -5.69
CA ILE A 65 0.34 -1.52 -5.51
C ILE A 65 0.96 -2.06 -6.81
N VAL A 66 0.25 -2.90 -7.55
CA VAL A 66 0.68 -3.35 -8.89
C VAL A 66 0.78 -2.15 -9.83
N GLY A 67 -0.20 -1.25 -9.84
CA GLY A 67 -0.17 -0.01 -10.62
C GLY A 67 1.01 0.89 -10.26
N HIS A 68 1.29 1.07 -8.98
CA HIS A 68 2.48 1.79 -8.53
C HIS A 68 3.76 1.10 -9.00
N SER A 69 3.84 -0.23 -8.95
CA SER A 69 5.01 -0.97 -9.41
C SER A 69 5.30 -0.79 -10.91
N THR A 70 4.27 -0.68 -11.75
CA THR A 70 4.45 -0.44 -13.19
C THR A 70 4.92 0.99 -13.45
N MET A 71 4.41 1.97 -12.68
CA MET A 71 4.90 3.35 -12.70
C MET A 71 6.38 3.41 -12.32
N MET A 72 6.77 2.77 -11.20
CA MET A 72 8.17 2.75 -10.76
C MET A 72 9.09 2.08 -11.78
N TYR A 73 8.63 1.05 -12.47
CA TYR A 73 9.40 0.42 -13.54
C TYR A 73 9.72 1.40 -14.69
N GLN A 74 8.79 2.29 -15.05
CA GLN A 74 9.07 3.33 -16.05
C GLN A 74 10.06 4.38 -15.51
N ILE A 75 9.90 4.78 -14.24
CA ILE A 75 10.78 5.75 -13.56
C ILE A 75 12.21 5.22 -13.45
N GLU A 76 12.41 3.96 -13.03
CA GLU A 76 13.75 3.34 -12.96
C GLU A 76 14.44 3.24 -14.33
N LYS A 77 13.66 3.26 -15.42
CA LYS A 77 14.17 3.29 -16.80
C LYS A 77 14.36 4.71 -17.35
N GLY A 78 14.22 5.74 -16.51
CA GLY A 78 14.45 7.13 -16.90
C GLY A 78 13.31 7.76 -17.72
N LYS A 79 12.13 7.13 -17.77
CA LYS A 79 10.94 7.77 -18.32
C LYS A 79 10.26 8.59 -17.23
N LYS A 80 9.64 9.71 -17.59
CA LYS A 80 8.78 10.44 -16.67
C LYS A 80 7.66 9.48 -16.22
N GLY A 81 7.52 9.29 -14.90
CA GLY A 81 6.32 8.69 -14.33
C GLY A 81 5.09 9.48 -14.78
N ALA A 82 3.95 8.79 -14.89
CA ALA A 82 2.68 9.38 -15.31
C ALA A 82 2.34 10.65 -14.52
#